data_AF-A0AA36ICV9-F1
#
_entry.id   AF-A0AA36ICV9-F1
#
_cell.length_a   1.000
_cell.length_b   1.000
_cell.length_c   1.000
_cell.angle_alpha   90.00
_cell.angle_beta   90.00
_cell.angle_gamma   90.00
#
_symmetry.space_group_name_H-M   'P 1'
#
loop_
_entity.id
_entity.type
_entity.pdbx_description
1 polymer ?
#
loop_
_entity_poly.entity_id
_entity_poly.type
_entity_poly.pdbx_seq_one_letter_code
_entity_poly.pdbx_strand_id
1 'polypeptide(L)'
;MILRAWLLAAVGVAAADEGWSFWSSLRLVSGFLGLDHLREKKQRRAQLAIIGAGFSRTGTKSMETALSQLGYQIYDMRSMLQLGHVEGWLEAAQTWRRGNSTALEKMLQTVEELGYTATLDLPMNLLAPALAEIRPSAKVVMTVRPLEEWLESWANVNEVMSCLVVRPWRWLVDLNFNQQMLKVLYDFHWPYPEYPEHVRRPLPWFEIVTSLPGFEPSMREEWLQLHRRLQQDLEPMGRRVLVFDVRQGWPVLAEFLEVPIPEGDFPRTNSIAGMRLARRVLDVLAAALPLWVPLALWLLWVLMLQLCCCFLRLIPRMNLARRIWKWKHPKAKTK
;
A
#
# COMPACT_ATOMS: atom_id res chain seq x y z
N MET A 1 25.91 -13.86 12.40
CA MET A 1 25.53 -13.35 13.74
C MET A 1 25.94 -11.89 13.96
N ILE A 2 27.19 -11.50 13.68
CA ILE A 2 27.71 -10.14 13.90
C ILE A 2 27.01 -9.09 13.02
N LEU A 3 26.75 -9.38 11.73
CA LEU A 3 26.02 -8.47 10.84
C LEU A 3 24.59 -8.17 11.33
N ARG A 4 23.95 -9.17 11.95
CA ARG A 4 22.59 -9.08 12.51
C ARG A 4 22.58 -8.20 13.77
N ALA A 5 23.60 -8.32 14.62
CA ALA A 5 23.78 -7.48 15.80
C ALA A 5 24.08 -6.01 15.41
N TRP A 6 24.89 -5.78 14.37
CA TRP A 6 25.17 -4.44 13.85
C TRP A 6 23.95 -3.77 13.21
N LEU A 7 23.16 -4.50 12.41
CA LEU A 7 21.90 -3.99 11.86
C LEU A 7 20.88 -3.67 12.96
N LEU A 8 20.75 -4.52 13.97
CA LEU A 8 19.86 -4.28 15.11
C LEU A 8 20.31 -3.10 15.99
N ALA A 9 21.63 -2.91 16.16
CA ALA A 9 22.21 -1.79 16.89
C ALA A 9 22.10 -0.46 16.12
N ALA A 10 22.34 -0.46 14.80
CA ALA A 10 22.22 0.72 13.95
C ALA A 10 20.77 1.22 13.80
N VAL A 11 19.80 0.29 13.93
CA VAL A 11 18.36 0.58 13.82
C VAL A 11 17.74 0.92 15.20
N GLY A 12 18.50 0.81 16.29
CA GLY A 12 18.03 1.15 17.65
C GLY A 12 16.89 0.26 18.12
N VAL A 13 16.99 -1.06 17.87
CA VAL A 13 15.99 -2.03 18.34
C VAL A 13 16.24 -2.34 19.82
N ALA A 14 15.88 -1.40 20.70
CA ALA A 14 15.53 -1.74 22.07
C ALA A 14 14.09 -2.25 22.05
N ALA A 15 13.90 -3.52 22.41
CA ALA A 15 12.64 -4.22 22.68
C ALA A 15 11.36 -3.58 22.10
N ALA A 16 10.97 -4.00 20.90
CA ALA A 16 9.63 -3.75 20.40
C ALA A 16 8.65 -4.69 21.12
N ASP A 17 8.07 -4.21 22.22
CA ASP A 17 6.84 -4.79 22.77
C ASP A 17 5.65 -4.50 21.83
N GLU A 18 4.67 -5.41 21.90
CA GLU A 18 3.43 -5.47 21.10
C GLU A 18 3.58 -5.86 19.61
N GLY A 19 3.92 -7.13 19.37
CA GLY A 19 3.48 -7.89 18.18
C GLY A 19 4.07 -7.49 16.82
N TRP A 20 4.88 -6.44 16.74
CA TRP A 20 5.49 -5.97 15.49
C TRP A 20 6.97 -6.32 15.42
N SER A 21 7.30 -7.24 14.51
CA SER A 21 8.68 -7.62 14.24
C SER A 21 9.32 -6.72 13.18
N PHE A 22 10.65 -6.68 13.15
CA PHE A 22 11.43 -6.09 12.05
C PHE A 22 10.93 -6.56 10.66
N TRP A 23 10.56 -7.83 10.54
CA TRP A 23 10.02 -8.40 9.30
C TRP A 23 8.63 -7.88 8.95
N SER A 24 7.82 -7.55 9.95
CA SER A 24 6.51 -6.91 9.76
C SER A 24 6.68 -5.49 9.21
N SER A 25 7.64 -4.72 9.73
CA SER A 25 8.00 -3.40 9.20
C SER A 25 8.56 -3.48 7.78
N LEU A 26 9.44 -4.46 7.50
CA LEU A 26 9.98 -4.66 6.15
C LEU A 26 8.88 -5.01 5.14
N ARG A 27 7.91 -5.85 5.54
CA ARG A 27 6.73 -6.18 4.71
C ARG A 27 5.84 -4.97 4.42
N LEU A 28 5.67 -4.07 5.40
CA LEU A 28 4.93 -2.84 5.15
C LEU A 28 5.62 -2.00 4.08
N VAL A 29 6.94 -1.82 4.18
CA VAL A 29 7.74 -1.08 3.19
C VAL A 29 7.74 -1.77 1.83
N SER A 30 7.98 -3.07 1.76
CA SER A 30 7.96 -3.83 0.49
C SER A 30 6.58 -3.80 -0.16
N GLY A 31 5.51 -3.82 0.64
CA GLY A 31 4.14 -3.63 0.18
C GLY A 31 3.92 -2.29 -0.52
N PHE A 32 4.38 -1.18 0.08
CA PHE A 32 4.30 0.15 -0.54
C PHE A 32 5.17 0.27 -1.80
N LEU A 33 6.31 -0.42 -1.84
CA LEU A 33 7.21 -0.46 -2.99
C LEU A 33 6.79 -1.49 -4.06
N GLY A 34 5.63 -2.14 -3.90
CA GLY A 34 5.11 -3.10 -4.87
C GLY A 34 5.88 -4.44 -4.94
N LEU A 35 6.77 -4.72 -3.99
CA LEU A 35 7.65 -5.90 -3.98
C LEU A 35 6.99 -7.16 -3.39
N ASP A 36 5.78 -7.03 -2.87
CA ASP A 36 5.02 -8.14 -2.31
C ASP A 36 4.01 -8.68 -3.34
N HIS A 37 4.30 -9.86 -3.90
CA HIS A 37 3.45 -10.54 -4.90
C HIS A 37 2.37 -11.47 -4.30
N LEU A 38 2.15 -11.46 -2.98
CA LEU A 38 1.45 -12.56 -2.29
C LEU A 38 -0.05 -12.31 -1.99
N ARG A 39 -0.64 -11.17 -2.39
CA ARG A 39 -2.04 -10.88 -2.06
C ARG A 39 -3.05 -11.36 -3.12
N GLU A 40 -2.64 -11.42 -4.39
CA GLU A 40 -3.56 -11.73 -5.49
C GLU A 40 -3.66 -13.24 -5.75
N LYS A 41 -4.53 -13.92 -5.01
CA LYS A 41 -5.06 -15.21 -5.48
C LYS A 41 -6.09 -14.90 -6.56
N LYS A 42 -5.85 -15.34 -7.79
CA LYS A 42 -6.79 -15.24 -8.91
C LYS A 42 -8.09 -15.96 -8.57
N GLN A 43 -9.09 -15.21 -8.10
CA GLN A 43 -10.43 -15.72 -7.83
C GLN A 43 -11.31 -15.63 -9.09
N ARG A 44 -12.46 -16.29 -9.08
CA ARG A 44 -13.45 -16.18 -10.16
C ARG A 44 -13.95 -14.73 -10.23
N ARG A 45 -14.30 -14.27 -11.43
CA ARG A 45 -14.98 -12.97 -11.65
C ARG A 45 -16.11 -12.82 -10.63
N ALA A 46 -16.08 -11.76 -9.84
CA ALA A 46 -17.02 -11.52 -8.77
C ALA A 46 -17.41 -10.04 -8.77
N GLN A 47 -18.67 -9.76 -8.49
CA GLN A 47 -19.15 -8.39 -8.44
C GLN A 47 -18.74 -7.71 -7.14
N LEU A 48 -18.55 -6.40 -7.20
CA LEU A 48 -18.28 -5.59 -6.02
C LEU A 48 -19.52 -5.64 -5.10
N ALA A 49 -19.31 -6.16 -3.89
CA ALA A 49 -20.36 -6.32 -2.89
C ALA A 49 -20.27 -5.25 -1.80
N ILE A 50 -19.05 -4.79 -1.48
CA ILE A 50 -18.81 -3.81 -0.41
C ILE A 50 -18.07 -2.59 -0.95
N ILE A 51 -18.58 -1.40 -0.65
CA ILE A 51 -17.94 -0.12 -0.98
C ILE A 51 -17.55 0.55 0.34
N GLY A 52 -16.26 0.73 0.56
CA GLY A 52 -15.75 1.46 1.71
C GLY A 52 -15.75 2.95 1.48
N ALA A 53 -16.54 3.70 2.25
CA ALA A 53 -16.58 5.16 2.24
C ALA A 53 -15.79 5.80 3.40
N GLY A 54 -15.24 4.98 4.31
CA GLY A 54 -14.45 5.47 5.43
C GLY A 54 -13.16 6.13 4.99
N PHE A 55 -12.87 7.32 5.53
CA PHE A 55 -11.56 7.94 5.44
C PHE A 55 -10.49 7.05 6.10
N SER A 56 -9.23 7.14 5.67
CA SER A 56 -8.12 6.50 6.40
C SER A 56 -8.17 6.84 7.90
N ARG A 57 -7.56 6.02 8.75
CA ARG A 57 -7.53 6.28 10.21
C ARG A 57 -8.89 6.28 10.94
N THR A 58 -10.00 5.95 10.28
CA THR A 58 -11.28 5.64 10.97
C THR A 58 -11.44 4.15 11.29
N GLY A 59 -10.38 3.36 11.13
CA GLY A 59 -10.41 1.91 11.36
C GLY A 59 -10.36 1.06 10.08
N THR A 60 -9.95 1.65 8.94
CA THR A 60 -9.87 0.96 7.62
C THR A 60 -9.08 -0.34 7.65
N LYS A 61 -8.00 -0.43 8.44
CA LYS A 61 -7.20 -1.67 8.55
C LYS A 61 -7.89 -2.79 9.35
N SER A 62 -8.59 -2.43 10.41
CA SER A 62 -9.47 -3.36 11.12
C SER A 62 -10.59 -3.84 10.19
N MET A 63 -11.19 -2.91 9.43
CA MET A 63 -12.22 -3.22 8.45
C MET A 63 -11.71 -4.15 7.35
N GLU A 64 -10.51 -3.90 6.81
CA GLU A 64 -9.85 -4.77 5.83
C GLU A 64 -9.65 -6.18 6.39
N THR A 65 -9.22 -6.29 7.64
CA THR A 65 -9.03 -7.59 8.31
C THR A 65 -10.37 -8.32 8.48
N ALA A 66 -11.41 -7.60 8.91
CA ALA A 66 -12.75 -8.15 9.09
C ALA A 66 -13.35 -8.64 7.76
N LEU A 67 -13.30 -7.83 6.70
CA LEU A 67 -13.77 -8.22 5.38
C LEU A 67 -12.97 -9.39 4.81
N SER A 68 -11.65 -9.43 5.04
CA SER A 68 -10.82 -10.56 4.61
C SER A 68 -11.24 -11.86 5.30
N GLN A 69 -11.56 -11.82 6.60
CA GLN A 69 -12.06 -12.98 7.35
C GLN A 69 -13.42 -13.46 6.82
N LEU A 70 -14.27 -12.54 6.36
CA LEU A 70 -15.53 -12.85 5.69
C LEU A 70 -15.35 -13.32 4.23
N GLY A 71 -14.11 -13.39 3.73
CA GLY A 71 -13.77 -13.90 2.40
C GLY A 71 -13.76 -12.85 1.28
N TYR A 72 -14.01 -11.58 1.59
CA TYR A 72 -13.94 -10.51 0.60
C TYR A 72 -12.49 -10.25 0.16
N GLN A 73 -12.34 -9.84 -1.10
CA GLN A 73 -11.07 -9.41 -1.68
C GLN A 73 -11.06 -7.89 -1.79
N ILE A 74 -10.12 -7.25 -1.08
CA ILE A 74 -10.10 -5.79 -0.92
C ILE A 74 -9.21 -5.14 -1.97
N TYR A 75 -9.80 -4.22 -2.73
CA TYR A 75 -9.11 -3.27 -3.59
C TYR A 75 -8.88 -1.95 -2.85
N ASP A 76 -7.62 -1.58 -2.68
CA ASP A 76 -7.20 -0.36 -1.98
C ASP A 76 -6.07 0.36 -2.76
N MET A 77 -5.50 1.42 -2.17
CA MET A 77 -4.38 2.17 -2.74
C MET A 77 -3.23 1.27 -3.21
N ARG A 78 -2.91 0.22 -2.46
CA ARG A 78 -1.78 -0.66 -2.76
C ARG A 78 -2.07 -1.47 -4.01
N SER A 79 -3.27 -2.07 -4.11
CA SER A 79 -3.70 -2.76 -5.34
C SER A 79 -3.66 -1.81 -6.54
N MET A 80 -4.14 -0.58 -6.36
CA MET A 80 -4.12 0.44 -7.41
C MET A 80 -2.70 0.77 -7.90
N LEU A 81 -1.74 0.96 -6.99
CA LEU A 81 -0.34 1.25 -7.32
C LEU A 81 0.35 0.05 -7.97
N GLN A 82 0.14 -1.16 -7.43
CA GLN A 82 0.76 -2.38 -7.95
C GLN A 82 0.30 -2.73 -9.37
N LEU A 83 -0.98 -2.48 -9.66
CA LEU A 83 -1.58 -2.76 -10.97
C LEU A 83 -1.41 -1.60 -11.96
N GLY A 84 -0.86 -0.46 -11.54
CA GLY A 84 -0.71 0.71 -12.40
C GLY A 84 -2.04 1.35 -12.80
N HIS A 85 -3.08 1.23 -11.96
CA HIS A 85 -4.43 1.71 -12.27
C HIS A 85 -4.66 3.20 -11.97
N VAL A 86 -3.62 3.93 -11.54
CA VAL A 86 -3.72 5.33 -11.09
C VAL A 86 -4.30 6.24 -12.17
N GLU A 87 -3.75 6.19 -13.38
CA GLU A 87 -4.20 7.05 -14.50
C GLU A 87 -5.66 6.76 -14.87
N GLY A 88 -6.05 5.48 -14.90
CA GLY A 88 -7.43 5.07 -15.21
C GLY A 88 -8.45 5.57 -14.18
N TRP A 89 -8.11 5.54 -12.89
CA TRP A 89 -8.99 6.10 -11.85
C TRP A 89 -9.06 7.62 -11.88
N LEU A 90 -7.96 8.31 -12.21
CA LEU A 90 -7.97 9.77 -12.39
C LEU A 90 -8.84 10.18 -13.58
N GLU A 91 -8.72 9.48 -14.71
CA GLU A 91 -9.59 9.69 -15.88
C GLU A 91 -11.06 9.41 -15.54
N ALA A 92 -11.34 8.32 -14.83
CA ALA A 92 -12.67 7.97 -14.36
C ALA A 92 -13.27 9.07 -13.46
N ALA A 93 -12.51 9.59 -12.51
CA ALA A 93 -12.97 10.67 -11.64
C ALA A 93 -13.28 11.96 -12.42
N GLN A 94 -12.39 12.34 -13.35
CA GLN A 94 -12.56 13.54 -14.17
C GLN A 94 -13.76 13.46 -15.11
N THR A 95 -13.96 12.32 -15.76
CA THR A 95 -15.06 12.10 -16.70
C THR A 95 -16.39 11.96 -15.97
N TRP A 96 -16.43 11.25 -14.84
CA TRP A 96 -17.64 11.14 -14.02
C TRP A 96 -18.09 12.52 -13.52
N ARG A 97 -17.15 13.38 -13.10
CA ARG A 97 -17.48 14.76 -12.69
C ARG A 97 -18.08 15.61 -13.81
N ARG A 98 -17.80 15.27 -15.08
CA ARG A 98 -18.39 15.89 -16.27
C ARG A 98 -19.68 15.21 -16.74
N GLY A 99 -20.21 14.25 -15.97
CA GLY A 99 -21.44 13.52 -16.27
C GLY A 99 -21.27 12.28 -17.14
N ASN A 100 -20.04 11.77 -17.32
CA ASN A 100 -19.78 10.56 -18.10
C ASN A 100 -19.20 9.44 -17.23
N SER A 101 -19.98 8.38 -16.99
CA SER A 101 -19.59 7.22 -16.17
C SER A 101 -18.79 6.15 -16.91
N THR A 102 -18.60 6.24 -18.23
CA THR A 102 -18.02 5.15 -19.06
C THR A 102 -16.65 4.68 -18.56
N ALA A 103 -15.74 5.61 -18.26
CA ALA A 103 -14.41 5.26 -17.77
C ALA A 103 -14.48 4.66 -16.35
N LEU A 104 -15.40 5.15 -15.51
CA LEU A 104 -15.64 4.63 -14.17
C LEU A 104 -16.19 3.21 -14.20
N GLU A 105 -17.16 2.93 -15.08
CA GLU A 105 -17.71 1.59 -15.31
C GLU A 105 -16.64 0.61 -15.79
N LYS A 106 -15.77 1.05 -16.71
CA LYS A 106 -14.65 0.24 -17.21
C LYS A 106 -13.65 -0.10 -16.10
N MET A 107 -13.30 0.88 -15.26
CA MET A 107 -12.41 0.64 -14.12
C MET A 107 -13.03 -0.30 -13.10
N LEU A 108 -14.32 -0.12 -12.78
CA LEU A 108 -15.05 -1.03 -11.90
C LEU A 108 -15.08 -2.45 -12.49
N GLN A 109 -15.37 -2.61 -13.78
CA GLN A 109 -15.36 -3.90 -14.45
C GLN A 109 -13.98 -4.56 -14.35
N THR A 110 -12.90 -3.79 -14.52
CA THR A 110 -11.52 -4.29 -14.42
C THR A 110 -11.24 -4.83 -13.01
N VAL A 111 -11.67 -4.10 -11.98
CA VAL A 111 -11.55 -4.54 -10.58
C VAL A 111 -12.32 -5.83 -10.31
N GLU A 112 -13.56 -5.93 -10.80
CA GLU A 112 -14.40 -7.13 -10.66
C GLU A 112 -13.84 -8.36 -11.41
N GLU A 113 -13.25 -8.14 -12.59
CA GLU A 113 -12.60 -9.19 -13.39
C GLU A 113 -11.32 -9.73 -12.75
N LEU A 114 -10.63 -8.90 -11.98
CA LEU A 114 -9.51 -9.32 -11.14
C LEU A 114 -9.95 -10.06 -9.86
N GLY A 115 -11.27 -10.11 -9.60
CA GLY A 115 -11.86 -10.85 -8.48
C GLY A 115 -11.96 -10.05 -7.18
N TYR A 116 -11.77 -8.73 -7.22
CA TYR A 116 -11.98 -7.88 -6.06
C TYR A 116 -13.47 -7.69 -5.77
N THR A 117 -13.86 -7.85 -4.51
CA THR A 117 -15.28 -7.81 -4.07
C THR A 117 -15.57 -6.73 -3.05
N ALA A 118 -14.54 -6.03 -2.58
CA ALA A 118 -14.66 -4.89 -1.69
C ALA A 118 -13.68 -3.78 -2.07
N THR A 119 -14.04 -2.51 -1.86
CA THR A 119 -13.09 -1.38 -1.88
C THR A 119 -12.95 -0.78 -0.49
N LEU A 120 -11.77 -0.26 -0.15
CA LEU A 120 -11.54 0.43 1.13
C LEU A 120 -10.49 1.53 0.97
N ASP A 121 -10.52 2.48 1.91
CA ASP A 121 -9.49 3.50 2.12
C ASP A 121 -9.34 4.49 0.94
N LEU A 122 -8.43 5.45 1.09
CA LEU A 122 -8.06 6.37 0.00
C LEU A 122 -7.40 5.61 -1.16
N PRO A 123 -7.64 6.00 -2.43
CA PRO A 123 -8.59 7.01 -2.89
C PRO A 123 -10.01 6.47 -3.12
N MET A 124 -10.26 5.18 -2.87
CA MET A 124 -11.52 4.53 -3.25
C MET A 124 -12.72 5.05 -2.47
N ASN A 125 -12.53 5.49 -1.22
CA ASN A 125 -13.57 6.11 -0.43
C ASN A 125 -14.14 7.39 -1.06
N LEU A 126 -13.30 8.16 -1.77
CA LEU A 126 -13.71 9.37 -2.49
C LEU A 126 -14.62 9.06 -3.67
N LEU A 127 -14.49 7.86 -4.24
CA LEU A 127 -15.34 7.39 -5.33
C LEU A 127 -16.57 6.63 -4.82
N ALA A 128 -16.74 6.46 -3.51
CA ALA A 128 -17.82 5.64 -2.95
C ALA A 128 -19.22 6.08 -3.45
N PRO A 129 -19.56 7.38 -3.53
CA PRO A 129 -20.86 7.79 -4.08
C PRO A 129 -21.06 7.31 -5.52
N ALA A 130 -20.07 7.57 -6.37
CA ALA A 130 -20.09 7.22 -7.79
C ALA A 130 -20.11 5.70 -8.03
N LEU A 131 -19.36 4.93 -7.23
CA LEU A 131 -19.36 3.47 -7.30
C LEU A 131 -20.70 2.87 -6.87
N ALA A 132 -21.36 3.46 -5.88
CA ALA A 132 -22.65 2.98 -5.39
C ALA A 132 -23.83 3.34 -6.32
N GLU A 133 -23.69 4.40 -7.13
CA GLU A 133 -24.58 4.69 -8.27
C GLU A 133 -24.48 3.59 -9.33
N ILE A 134 -23.27 3.23 -9.75
CA ILE A 134 -23.03 2.22 -10.79
C ILE A 134 -23.32 0.81 -10.28
N ARG A 135 -23.14 0.55 -8.98
CA ARG A 135 -23.40 -0.76 -8.38
C ARG A 135 -24.45 -0.71 -7.28
N PRO A 136 -25.75 -0.64 -7.64
CA PRO A 136 -26.81 -0.53 -6.64
C PRO A 136 -26.97 -1.77 -5.73
N SER A 137 -26.45 -2.92 -6.13
CA SER A 137 -26.45 -4.14 -5.31
C SER A 137 -25.42 -4.12 -4.18
N ALA A 138 -24.40 -3.25 -4.25
CA ALA A 138 -23.35 -3.18 -3.24
C ALA A 138 -23.85 -2.47 -1.97
N LYS A 139 -23.39 -2.94 -0.82
CA LYS A 139 -23.55 -2.26 0.47
C LYS A 139 -22.39 -1.28 0.67
N VAL A 140 -22.67 -0.12 1.25
CA VAL A 140 -21.68 0.92 1.54
C VAL A 140 -21.39 0.94 3.04
N VAL A 141 -20.12 0.89 3.42
CA VAL A 141 -19.68 0.98 4.81
C VAL A 141 -18.81 2.22 4.98
N MET A 142 -19.30 3.20 5.75
CA MET A 142 -18.59 4.41 6.10
C MET A 142 -18.04 4.29 7.52
N THR A 143 -16.77 3.92 7.67
CA THR A 143 -16.16 3.89 9.00
C THR A 143 -15.93 5.31 9.52
N VAL A 144 -16.35 5.56 10.77
CA VAL A 144 -16.30 6.89 11.40
C VAL A 144 -15.50 6.89 12.69
N ARG A 145 -14.99 8.07 13.04
CA ARG A 145 -14.26 8.39 14.28
C ARG A 145 -14.54 9.87 14.60
N PRO A 146 -14.57 10.28 15.89
CA PRO A 146 -14.60 11.69 16.24
C PRO A 146 -13.50 12.48 15.51
N LEU A 147 -13.84 13.64 14.95
CA LEU A 147 -12.95 14.38 14.05
C LEU A 147 -11.59 14.69 14.71
N GLU A 148 -11.58 15.05 16.00
CA GLU A 148 -10.35 15.42 16.72
C GLU A 148 -9.38 14.25 16.81
N GLU A 149 -9.88 13.09 17.26
CA GLU A 149 -9.10 11.86 17.33
C GLU A 149 -8.64 11.40 15.93
N TRP A 150 -9.43 11.71 14.91
CA TRP A 150 -9.09 11.40 13.52
C TRP A 150 -7.97 12.31 13.01
N LEU A 151 -8.07 13.64 13.18
CA LEU A 151 -7.07 14.62 12.76
C LEU A 151 -5.73 14.32 13.41
N GLU A 152 -5.70 14.10 14.72
CA GLU A 152 -4.49 13.75 15.44
C GLU A 152 -3.90 12.42 14.94
N SER A 153 -4.74 11.39 14.76
CA SER A 153 -4.25 10.10 14.25
C SER A 153 -3.74 10.20 12.81
N TRP A 154 -4.32 11.07 11.99
CA TRP A 154 -3.94 11.24 10.59
C TRP A 154 -2.65 12.04 10.44
N ALA A 155 -2.52 13.13 11.20
CA ALA A 155 -1.28 13.89 11.29
C ALA A 155 -0.11 13.00 11.70
N ASN A 156 -0.27 12.20 12.77
CA ASN A 156 0.76 11.28 13.25
C ASN A 156 1.20 10.24 12.19
N VAL A 157 0.28 9.73 11.37
CA VAL A 157 0.64 8.78 10.31
C VAL A 157 1.29 9.48 9.13
N ASN A 158 0.82 10.66 8.77
CA ASN A 158 1.42 11.43 7.68
C ASN A 158 2.82 11.92 8.05
N GLU A 159 3.08 12.21 9.32
CA GLU A 159 4.43 12.52 9.80
C GLU A 159 5.40 11.38 9.43
N VAL A 160 4.99 10.14 9.72
CA VAL A 160 5.79 8.95 9.42
C VAL A 160 5.89 8.70 7.91
N MET A 161 4.77 8.77 7.19
CA MET A 161 4.69 8.43 5.77
C MET A 161 5.14 9.56 4.82
N SER A 162 5.38 10.76 5.35
CA SER A 162 5.79 11.96 4.60
C SER A 162 7.06 11.77 3.79
N CYS A 163 7.93 10.81 4.13
CA CYS A 163 9.10 10.48 3.32
C CYS A 163 8.73 10.12 1.89
N LEU A 164 7.56 9.50 1.68
CA LEU A 164 7.12 9.04 0.36
C LEU A 164 6.76 10.19 -0.59
N VAL A 165 6.54 11.40 -0.08
CA VAL A 165 6.21 12.58 -0.91
C VAL A 165 7.42 13.49 -1.16
N VAL A 166 8.61 13.11 -0.68
CA VAL A 166 9.88 13.84 -0.87
C VAL A 166 11.00 12.92 -1.39
N ARG A 167 12.15 13.49 -1.75
CA ARG A 167 13.27 12.72 -2.30
C ARG A 167 13.96 11.85 -1.23
N PRO A 168 14.43 10.65 -1.60
CA PRO A 168 14.39 10.05 -2.95
C PRO A 168 13.11 9.25 -3.22
N TRP A 169 12.28 8.99 -2.21
CA TRP A 169 11.16 8.05 -2.30
C TRP A 169 10.07 8.47 -3.29
N ARG A 170 9.87 9.78 -3.47
CA ARG A 170 8.97 10.33 -4.50
C ARG A 170 9.38 9.90 -5.92
N TRP A 171 10.64 9.51 -6.17
CA TRP A 171 11.06 8.97 -7.46
C TRP A 171 10.52 7.56 -7.72
N LEU A 172 10.17 6.83 -6.66
CA LEU A 172 9.70 5.44 -6.74
C LEU A 172 8.18 5.34 -6.65
N VAL A 173 7.54 6.24 -5.91
CA VAL A 173 6.10 6.22 -5.68
C VAL A 173 5.54 7.62 -5.90
N ASP A 174 4.57 7.74 -6.80
CA ASP A 174 3.81 8.97 -6.96
C ASP A 174 2.50 8.90 -6.16
N LEU A 175 2.45 9.59 -5.02
CA LEU A 175 1.25 9.73 -4.20
C LEU A 175 0.44 10.99 -4.52
N ASN A 176 0.85 11.78 -5.53
CA ASN A 176 0.19 13.02 -5.90
C ASN A 176 -1.24 12.80 -6.42
N PHE A 177 -1.57 11.58 -6.84
CA PHE A 177 -2.93 11.24 -7.27
C PHE A 177 -3.96 11.49 -6.16
N ASN A 178 -3.62 11.36 -4.86
CA ASN A 178 -4.57 11.62 -3.77
C ASN A 178 -5.02 13.09 -3.78
N GLN A 179 -4.07 14.01 -3.98
CA GLN A 179 -4.36 15.44 -4.12
C GLN A 179 -5.24 15.69 -5.35
N GLN A 180 -4.92 15.06 -6.48
CA GLN A 180 -5.68 15.21 -7.72
C GLN A 180 -7.12 14.68 -7.58
N MET A 181 -7.31 13.51 -6.96
CA MET A 181 -8.63 12.92 -6.73
C MET A 181 -9.50 13.81 -5.85
N LEU A 182 -8.96 14.35 -4.75
CA LEU A 182 -9.64 15.29 -3.87
C LEU A 182 -10.03 16.58 -4.60
N LYS A 183 -9.12 17.14 -5.40
CA LYS A 183 -9.39 18.34 -6.19
C LYS A 183 -10.49 18.08 -7.24
N VAL A 184 -10.40 16.99 -7.98
CA VAL A 184 -11.34 16.68 -9.08
C VAL A 184 -12.74 16.38 -8.54
N LEU A 185 -12.86 15.57 -7.49
CA LEU A 185 -14.16 15.10 -7.00
C LEU A 185 -14.82 16.10 -6.04
N TYR A 186 -14.01 16.75 -5.20
CA TYR A 186 -14.51 17.55 -4.08
C TYR A 186 -14.09 19.03 -4.11
N ASP A 187 -13.29 19.46 -5.10
CA ASP A 187 -12.66 20.80 -5.12
C ASP A 187 -11.81 21.08 -3.86
N PHE A 188 -11.34 19.99 -3.23
CA PHE A 188 -10.58 20.05 -2.00
C PHE A 188 -9.09 20.18 -2.30
N HIS A 189 -8.49 21.26 -1.82
CA HIS A 189 -7.07 21.55 -2.03
C HIS A 189 -6.26 21.02 -0.84
N TRP A 190 -5.67 19.84 -0.99
CA TRP A 190 -4.73 19.32 0.00
C TRP A 190 -3.31 19.84 -0.29
N PRO A 191 -2.75 20.78 0.50
CA PRO A 191 -1.39 21.25 0.28
C PRO A 191 -0.38 20.15 0.65
N TYR A 192 0.59 19.94 -0.24
CA TYR A 192 1.72 19.04 -0.01
C TYR A 192 2.94 19.83 0.48
N PRO A 193 3.89 19.21 1.20
CA PRO A 193 5.10 19.89 1.63
C PRO A 193 5.92 20.43 0.46
N GLU A 194 6.28 21.72 0.51
CA GLU A 194 7.09 22.41 -0.49
C GLU A 194 8.43 22.89 0.09
N TYR A 195 9.47 22.93 -0.75
CA TYR A 195 10.78 23.47 -0.39
C TYR A 195 10.82 24.99 -0.67
N PRO A 196 11.38 25.83 0.23
CA PRO A 196 12.07 25.47 1.48
C PRO A 196 11.20 25.46 2.74
N GLU A 197 9.93 25.88 2.64
CA GLU A 197 9.08 26.17 3.79
C GLU A 197 8.76 24.95 4.67
N HIS A 198 8.54 23.79 4.05
CA HIS A 198 8.10 22.56 4.71
C HIS A 198 9.12 21.42 4.63
N VAL A 199 10.21 21.63 3.88
CA VAL A 199 11.16 20.57 3.54
C VAL A 199 12.59 21.03 3.77
N ARG A 200 13.33 20.27 4.58
CA ARG A 200 14.78 20.42 4.74
C ARG A 200 15.53 19.47 3.82
N ARG A 201 16.61 19.94 3.21
CA ARG A 201 17.48 19.14 2.32
C ARG A 201 18.87 18.95 2.95
N PRO A 202 19.08 17.97 3.85
CA PRO A 202 20.39 17.69 4.43
C PRO A 202 21.44 17.20 3.41
N LEU A 203 21.00 16.51 2.34
CA LEU A 203 21.86 16.06 1.24
C LEU A 203 21.16 16.33 -0.09
N PRO A 204 21.87 16.50 -1.23
CA PRO A 204 21.25 16.80 -2.51
C PRO A 204 20.16 15.80 -2.98
N TRP A 205 20.25 14.54 -2.55
CA TRP A 205 19.34 13.44 -2.89
C TRP A 205 18.36 13.05 -1.76
N PHE A 206 18.49 13.63 -0.57
CA PHE A 206 17.69 13.24 0.61
C PHE A 206 17.04 14.46 1.25
N GLU A 207 15.72 14.40 1.36
CA GLU A 207 14.86 15.44 1.89
C GLU A 207 14.07 14.94 3.10
N ILE A 208 13.77 15.85 4.02
CA ILE A 208 13.02 15.59 5.25
C ILE A 208 11.90 16.63 5.35
N VAL A 209 10.67 16.17 5.51
CA VAL A 209 9.51 17.02 5.78
C VAL A 209 9.58 17.51 7.23
N THR A 210 9.53 18.82 7.43
CA THR A 210 9.56 19.49 8.75
C THR A 210 8.18 19.89 9.24
N SER A 211 7.24 20.13 8.34
CA SER A 211 5.85 20.48 8.65
C SER A 211 4.91 19.94 7.58
N LEU A 212 3.66 19.67 7.95
CA LEU A 212 2.64 19.13 7.06
C LEU A 212 1.48 20.14 6.92
N PRO A 213 1.48 20.97 5.86
CA PRO A 213 0.51 22.07 5.74
C PRO A 213 -0.94 21.59 5.70
N GLY A 214 -1.19 20.36 5.22
CA GLY A 214 -2.53 19.78 5.16
C GLY A 214 -3.14 19.36 6.50
N PHE A 215 -2.40 19.42 7.60
CA PHE A 215 -2.87 19.03 8.95
C PHE A 215 -2.74 20.15 9.97
N GLU A 216 -2.57 21.38 9.51
CA GLU A 216 -2.58 22.55 10.38
C GLU A 216 -3.99 22.82 10.93
N PRO A 217 -4.12 23.49 12.09
CA PRO A 217 -5.42 23.85 12.66
C PRO A 217 -6.33 24.62 11.70
N SER A 218 -5.76 25.36 10.73
CA SER A 218 -6.47 26.10 9.68
C SER A 218 -7.28 25.17 8.75
N MET A 219 -6.74 23.99 8.41
CA MET A 219 -7.38 23.02 7.50
C MET A 219 -8.50 22.21 8.18
N ARG A 220 -8.68 22.35 9.49
CA ARG A 220 -9.63 21.56 10.28
C ARG A 220 -11.06 21.66 9.75
N GLU A 221 -11.52 22.88 9.49
CA GLU A 221 -12.89 23.10 9.04
C GLU A 221 -13.11 22.53 7.63
N GLU A 222 -12.11 22.61 6.76
CA GLU A 222 -12.16 22.04 5.42
C GLU A 222 -12.27 20.50 5.48
N TRP A 223 -11.47 19.84 6.33
CA TRP A 223 -11.58 18.39 6.55
C TRP A 223 -12.95 18.00 7.11
N LEU A 224 -13.48 18.77 8.06
CA LEU A 224 -14.82 18.54 8.61
C LEU A 224 -15.90 18.68 7.53
N GLN A 225 -15.79 19.68 6.67
CA GLN A 225 -16.71 19.90 5.56
C GLN A 225 -16.64 18.76 4.55
N LEU A 226 -15.44 18.28 4.22
CA LEU A 226 -15.25 17.15 3.32
C LEU A 226 -15.88 15.85 3.89
N HIS A 227 -15.68 15.56 5.17
CA HIS A 227 -16.31 14.42 5.83
C HIS A 227 -17.84 14.51 5.79
N ARG A 228 -18.40 15.68 6.11
CA ARG A 228 -19.85 15.93 6.06
C ARG A 228 -20.39 15.77 4.66
N ARG A 229 -19.71 16.32 3.66
CA ARG A 229 -20.12 16.23 2.26
C ARG A 229 -20.15 14.79 1.77
N LEU A 230 -19.11 14.00 2.06
CA LEU A 230 -19.12 12.58 1.70
C LEU A 230 -20.27 11.83 2.38
N GLN A 231 -20.59 12.14 3.64
CA GLN A 231 -21.73 11.55 4.33
C GLN A 231 -23.06 11.94 3.64
N GLN A 232 -23.24 13.22 3.32
CA GLN A 232 -24.43 13.74 2.63
C GLN A 232 -24.61 13.12 1.24
N ASP A 233 -23.54 12.94 0.48
CA ASP A 233 -23.57 12.29 -0.85
C ASP A 233 -24.06 10.82 -0.76
N LEU A 234 -23.90 10.18 0.39
CA LEU A 234 -24.31 8.79 0.63
C LEU A 234 -25.72 8.67 1.25
N GLU A 235 -26.25 9.70 1.90
CA GLU A 235 -27.58 9.69 2.51
C GLU A 235 -28.71 9.20 1.58
N PRO A 236 -28.77 9.59 0.28
CA PRO A 236 -29.81 9.12 -0.64
C PRO A 236 -29.84 7.60 -0.85
N MET A 237 -28.76 6.89 -0.50
CA MET A 237 -28.66 5.45 -0.67
C MET A 237 -29.37 4.66 0.45
N GLY A 238 -29.78 5.36 1.52
CA GLY A 238 -30.64 4.87 2.58
C GLY A 238 -30.09 3.63 3.29
N ARG A 239 -30.92 2.58 3.39
CA ARG A 239 -30.63 1.34 4.12
C ARG A 239 -29.39 0.55 3.64
N ARG A 240 -28.82 0.93 2.48
CA ARG A 240 -27.60 0.29 1.95
C ARG A 240 -26.32 0.93 2.49
N VAL A 241 -26.42 1.95 3.34
CA VAL A 241 -25.28 2.63 3.95
C VAL A 241 -25.25 2.32 5.44
N LEU A 242 -24.09 1.85 5.92
CA LEU A 242 -23.79 1.72 7.33
C LEU A 242 -22.76 2.77 7.73
N VAL A 243 -23.15 3.67 8.63
CA VAL A 243 -22.20 4.50 9.37
C VAL A 243 -21.69 3.68 10.56
N PHE A 244 -20.41 3.31 10.52
CA PHE A 244 -19.84 2.28 11.39
C PHE A 244 -18.69 2.80 12.24
N ASP A 245 -18.83 2.78 13.55
CA ASP A 245 -17.69 2.91 14.45
C ASP A 245 -17.13 1.51 14.72
N VAL A 246 -15.86 1.27 14.39
CA VAL A 246 -15.23 -0.05 14.54
C VAL A 246 -15.27 -0.59 15.99
N ARG A 247 -15.50 0.28 16.99
CA ARG A 247 -15.72 -0.13 18.39
C ARG A 247 -17.03 -0.89 18.60
N GLN A 248 -18.01 -0.74 17.71
CA GLN A 248 -19.28 -1.48 17.73
C GLN A 248 -19.08 -2.97 17.38
N GLY A 249 -18.00 -3.31 16.68
CA GLY A 249 -17.56 -4.68 16.45
C GLY A 249 -18.48 -5.50 15.54
N TRP A 250 -18.39 -6.83 15.68
CA TRP A 250 -19.09 -7.78 14.82
C TRP A 250 -20.62 -7.68 14.79
N PRO A 251 -21.34 -7.47 15.92
CA PRO A 251 -22.81 -7.53 15.90
C PRO A 251 -23.43 -6.58 14.87
N VAL A 252 -22.99 -5.32 14.85
CA VAL A 252 -23.51 -4.29 13.93
C VAL A 252 -23.11 -4.60 12.49
N LEU A 253 -21.85 -4.97 12.26
CA LEU A 253 -21.36 -5.24 10.92
C LEU A 253 -22.01 -6.51 10.31
N ALA A 254 -22.09 -7.58 11.08
CA ALA A 254 -22.62 -8.86 10.62
C ALA A 254 -24.12 -8.78 10.32
N GLU A 255 -24.89 -8.08 11.17
CA GLU A 255 -26.30 -7.79 10.92
C GLU A 255 -26.47 -7.01 9.61
N PHE A 256 -25.73 -5.91 9.44
CA PHE A 256 -25.81 -5.10 8.23
C PHE A 256 -25.41 -5.88 6.97
N LEU A 257 -24.39 -6.74 7.06
CA LEU A 257 -23.93 -7.54 5.93
C LEU A 257 -24.78 -8.79 5.69
N GLU A 258 -25.68 -9.15 6.61
CA GLU A 258 -26.49 -10.37 6.59
C GLU A 258 -25.64 -11.65 6.57
N VAL A 259 -24.60 -11.67 7.41
CA VAL A 259 -23.66 -12.80 7.55
C VAL A 259 -23.64 -13.29 9.00
N PRO A 260 -23.31 -14.57 9.25
CA PRO A 260 -23.09 -15.03 10.62
C PRO A 260 -21.91 -14.28 11.24
N ILE A 261 -22.01 -14.01 12.55
CA ILE A 261 -20.89 -13.46 13.33
C ILE A 261 -19.74 -14.47 13.31
N PRO A 262 -18.54 -14.10 12.82
CA PRO A 262 -17.37 -14.97 12.84
C PRO A 262 -16.90 -15.29 14.26
N GLU A 263 -16.13 -16.37 14.40
CA GLU A 263 -15.46 -16.67 15.67
C GLU A 263 -14.37 -15.65 15.99
N GLY A 264 -14.31 -15.22 17.26
CA GLY A 264 -13.27 -14.33 17.79
C GLY A 264 -13.65 -12.85 17.86
N ASP A 265 -12.77 -12.06 18.45
CA ASP A 265 -12.98 -10.62 18.64
C ASP A 265 -12.86 -9.85 17.32
N PHE A 266 -13.56 -8.71 17.25
CA PHE A 266 -13.41 -7.82 16.10
C PHE A 266 -11.95 -7.36 15.95
N PRO A 267 -11.35 -7.42 14.75
CA PRO A 267 -9.94 -7.14 14.57
C PRO A 267 -9.54 -5.76 15.08
N ARG A 268 -8.48 -5.70 15.89
CA ARG A 268 -7.82 -4.45 16.31
C ARG A 268 -6.40 -4.45 15.76
N THR A 269 -6.24 -3.86 14.58
CA THR A 269 -4.96 -3.77 13.88
C THR A 269 -4.70 -2.31 13.57
N ASN A 270 -3.41 -1.90 13.54
CA ASN A 270 -2.86 -0.57 13.19
C ASN A 270 -2.16 0.16 14.35
N SER A 271 -0.98 -0.33 14.76
CA SER A 271 -0.09 0.35 15.72
C SER A 271 0.96 1.22 14.98
N ILE A 272 1.24 2.41 15.52
CA ILE A 272 2.16 3.40 14.92
C ILE A 272 3.64 3.03 15.18
N ALA A 273 3.92 2.27 16.25
CA ALA A 273 5.28 1.94 16.68
C ALA A 273 6.10 1.27 15.55
N GLY A 274 5.51 0.29 14.86
CA GLY A 274 6.16 -0.41 13.75
C GLY A 274 6.39 0.47 12.52
N MET A 275 5.56 1.49 12.30
CA MET A 275 5.72 2.45 11.20
C MET A 275 6.88 3.41 11.46
N ARG A 276 7.08 3.86 12.71
CA ARG A 276 8.24 4.71 13.07
C ARG A 276 9.56 3.98 12.85
N LEU A 277 9.62 2.69 13.16
CA LEU A 277 10.79 1.85 12.85
C LEU A 277 11.04 1.77 11.34
N ALA A 278 9.99 1.50 10.56
CA ALA A 278 10.07 1.46 9.10
C ALA A 278 10.58 2.79 8.52
N ARG A 279 10.11 3.93 9.04
CA ARG A 279 10.57 5.25 8.64
C ARG A 279 12.06 5.47 8.91
N ARG A 280 12.58 5.12 10.09
CA ARG A 280 14.01 5.22 10.38
C ARG A 280 14.85 4.39 9.41
N VAL A 281 14.41 3.18 9.08
CA VAL A 281 15.08 2.33 8.09
C VAL A 281 15.08 3.01 6.73
N LEU A 282 13.95 3.57 6.28
CA LEU A 282 13.86 4.33 5.04
C LEU A 282 14.80 5.55 5.05
N ASP A 283 14.87 6.32 6.13
CA ASP A 283 15.77 7.49 6.19
C ASP A 283 17.25 7.08 6.08
N VAL A 284 17.66 5.99 6.73
CA VAL A 284 19.02 5.44 6.62
C VAL A 284 19.31 4.97 5.19
N LEU A 285 18.35 4.26 4.59
CA LEU A 285 18.42 3.78 3.22
C LEU A 285 18.57 4.96 2.23
N ALA A 286 17.77 6.00 2.39
CA ALA A 286 17.81 7.21 1.57
C ALA A 286 19.10 8.00 1.72
N ALA A 287 19.58 8.20 2.96
CA ALA A 287 20.84 8.89 3.21
C ALA A 287 22.03 8.15 2.58
N ALA A 288 22.02 6.81 2.64
CA ALA A 288 23.06 5.95 2.09
C ALA A 288 22.95 5.68 0.58
N LEU A 289 22.00 6.31 -0.14
CA LEU A 289 21.71 6.00 -1.56
C LEU A 289 22.95 5.98 -2.47
N PRO A 290 23.92 6.93 -2.40
CA PRO A 290 25.12 6.87 -3.24
C PRO A 290 26.03 5.66 -2.96
N LEU A 291 25.92 5.06 -1.78
CA LEU A 291 26.69 3.86 -1.40
C LEU A 291 26.09 2.57 -1.99
N TRP A 292 24.87 2.62 -2.52
CA TRP A 292 24.19 1.44 -3.05
C TRP A 292 24.80 0.97 -4.36
N VAL A 293 25.20 1.91 -5.23
CA VAL A 293 25.85 1.61 -6.52
C VAL A 293 27.18 0.87 -6.31
N PRO A 294 28.16 1.38 -5.53
CA PRO A 294 29.41 0.64 -5.29
C PRO A 294 29.16 -0.68 -4.55
N LEU A 295 28.20 -0.74 -3.63
CA LEU A 295 27.81 -1.99 -2.96
C LEU A 295 27.28 -3.03 -3.97
N ALA A 296 26.41 -2.62 -4.90
CA ALA A 296 25.86 -3.50 -5.93
C ALA A 296 26.94 -4.01 -6.89
N LEU A 297 27.85 -3.12 -7.34
CA LEU A 297 28.99 -3.49 -8.17
C LEU A 297 29.92 -4.49 -7.46
N TRP A 298 30.18 -4.28 -6.16
CA TRP A 298 30.97 -5.19 -5.35
C TRP A 298 30.28 -6.56 -5.20
N LEU A 299 28.98 -6.61 -4.92
CA LEU A 299 28.21 -7.86 -4.83
C LEU A 299 28.18 -8.62 -6.15
N LEU A 300 28.00 -7.93 -7.28
CA LEU A 300 28.07 -8.52 -8.62
C LEU A 300 29.44 -9.11 -8.91
N TRP A 301 30.51 -8.41 -8.52
CA TRP A 301 31.88 -8.90 -8.66
C TRP A 301 32.12 -10.18 -7.83
N VAL A 302 31.66 -10.22 -6.57
CA VAL A 302 31.73 -11.41 -5.72
C VAL A 302 30.95 -12.58 -6.33
N LEU A 303 29.74 -12.33 -6.86
CA LEU A 303 28.93 -13.36 -7.52
C LEU A 303 29.63 -13.91 -8.78
N MET A 304 30.24 -13.04 -9.59
CA MET A 304 31.02 -13.45 -10.76
C MET A 304 32.22 -14.31 -10.38
N LEU A 305 32.93 -13.96 -9.30
CA LEU A 305 34.02 -14.79 -8.76
C LEU A 305 33.53 -16.17 -8.32
N GLN A 306 32.39 -16.25 -7.64
CA GLN A 306 31.79 -17.52 -7.21
C GLN A 306 31.38 -18.39 -8.40
N LEU A 307 30.72 -17.81 -9.41
CA LEU A 307 30.35 -18.52 -10.63
C LEU A 307 31.58 -19.00 -11.41
N CYS A 308 32.62 -18.18 -11.51
CA CYS A 308 33.89 -18.56 -12.11
C CYS A 308 34.54 -19.73 -11.36
N CYS A 309 34.57 -19.69 -10.03
CA CYS A 309 35.06 -20.79 -9.19
C CYS A 309 34.24 -22.09 -9.39
N CYS A 310 32.91 -21.99 -9.46
CA CYS A 310 32.04 -23.12 -9.74
C CYS A 310 32.29 -23.71 -11.14
N PHE A 311 32.45 -22.86 -12.16
CA PHE A 311 32.77 -23.27 -13.52
C PHE A 311 34.13 -23.97 -13.60
N LEU A 312 35.17 -23.40 -12.97
CA LEU A 312 36.51 -24.01 -12.91
C LEU A 312 36.49 -25.38 -12.21
N ARG A 313 35.62 -25.60 -11.20
CA ARG A 313 35.41 -26.91 -10.56
C ARG A 313 34.69 -27.93 -11.45
N LEU A 314 33.93 -27.48 -12.44
CA LEU A 314 33.22 -28.35 -13.40
C LEU A 314 34.12 -28.80 -14.56
N ILE A 315 35.14 -28.03 -14.93
CA ILE A 315 36.07 -28.34 -16.04
C ILE A 315 36.73 -29.73 -15.87
N PRO A 316 37.27 -30.13 -14.70
CA PRO A 316 37.81 -31.48 -14.50
C PRO A 316 36.78 -32.59 -14.68
N ARG A 317 35.54 -32.38 -14.20
CA ARG A 317 34.43 -33.34 -14.33
C ARG A 317 33.98 -33.50 -15.78
N MET A 318 33.89 -32.40 -16.53
CA MET A 318 33.58 -32.43 -17.96
C MET A 318 34.70 -33.11 -18.75
N ASN A 319 35.96 -32.83 -18.44
CA ASN A 319 37.11 -33.47 -19.09
C ASN A 319 37.17 -34.98 -18.79
N LEU A 320 36.84 -35.40 -17.56
CA LEU A 320 36.72 -36.81 -17.20
C LEU A 320 35.57 -37.49 -17.96
N ALA A 321 34.39 -36.88 -18.00
CA ALA A 321 33.25 -37.40 -18.77
C ALA A 321 33.57 -37.54 -20.27
N ARG A 322 34.28 -36.56 -20.85
CA ARG A 322 34.73 -36.58 -22.24
C ARG A 322 35.75 -37.69 -22.50
N ARG A 323 36.66 -37.96 -21.56
CA ARG A 323 37.61 -39.09 -21.62
C ARG A 323 36.90 -40.44 -21.52
N ILE A 324 35.95 -40.59 -20.58
CA ILE A 324 35.12 -41.80 -20.44
C ILE A 324 34.31 -42.07 -21.71
N TRP A 325 33.71 -41.04 -22.31
CA TRP A 325 32.95 -41.17 -23.55
C TRP A 325 33.83 -41.60 -24.74
N LYS A 326 35.02 -41.01 -24.90
CA LYS A 326 36.00 -41.44 -25.92
C LYS A 326 36.50 -42.88 -25.71
N TRP A 327 36.60 -43.32 -24.46
CA TRP A 327 36.97 -44.70 -24.13
C TRP A 327 35.86 -45.70 -24.47
N LYS A 328 34.59 -45.35 -24.24
CA LYS A 328 33.43 -46.18 -24.62
C LYS A 328 33.14 -46.21 -26.12
N HIS A 329 33.53 -45.17 -26.86
CA HIS A 329 33.32 -45.06 -28.31
C HIS A 329 34.63 -44.76 -29.06
N PRO A 330 35.57 -45.73 -29.10
CA PRO A 330 36.79 -45.55 -29.88
C PRO A 330 36.42 -45.44 -31.37
N LYS A 331 36.84 -44.35 -32.02
CA LYS A 331 36.69 -44.21 -33.47
C LYS A 331 37.49 -45.34 -34.14
N ALA A 332 36.83 -46.16 -34.95
CA ALA A 332 37.48 -47.13 -35.80
C ALA A 332 38.52 -46.41 -36.68
N LYS A 333 39.79 -46.79 -36.55
CA LYS A 333 40.85 -46.30 -37.44
C LYS A 333 40.58 -46.88 -38.82
N THR A 334 40.06 -46.08 -39.74
CA THR A 334 40.10 -46.37 -41.17
C THR A 334 41.57 -46.40 -41.60
N LYS A 335 42.02 -47.58 -42.04
CA LYS A 335 43.30 -47.76 -42.73
C LYS A 335 43.22 -47.21 -44.14
#